data_AF-A0A7G3GG83-F1
#
_entry.id   AF-A0A7G3GG83-F1
#
_cell.length_a   1.000
_cell.length_b   1.000
_cell.length_c   1.000
_cell.angle_alpha   90.00
_cell.angle_beta   90.00
_cell.angle_gamma   90.00
#
_symmetry.space_group_name_H-M   'P 1'
#
loop_
_entity.id
_entity.type
_entity.pdbx_description
1 polymer ?
#
loop_
_entity_poly.entity_id
_entity_poly.type
_entity_poly.pdbx_seq_one_letter_code
_entity_poly.pdbx_strand_id
1 'polypeptide(L)'
;MSGIDKRIEELELRLKQAKALKNKQEAQKRAALAKIERAKETRKKILAGSLMLHLMAQEGEEGAKWKHALGRRLDEWLTRADDRELFNMQPLSEKTNEEKQNSNQPSLI
;
A
#
# COMPACT_ATOMS: atom_id res chain seq x y z
N MET A 1 -45.09 30.45 13.42
CA MET A 1 -43.62 30.62 13.48
C MET A 1 -43.30 32.09 13.31
N SER A 2 -42.61 32.66 14.29
CA SER A 2 -42.18 34.06 14.24
C SER A 2 -41.21 34.29 13.08
N GLY A 3 -41.03 35.53 12.64
CA GLY A 3 -40.02 35.86 11.61
C GLY A 3 -38.59 35.46 12.03
N ILE A 4 -38.34 35.37 13.34
CA ILE A 4 -37.06 34.97 13.93
C ILE A 4 -36.86 33.46 13.76
N ASP A 5 -37.89 32.64 14.01
CA ASP A 5 -37.80 31.17 13.85
C ASP A 5 -37.47 30.79 12.41
N LYS A 6 -38.11 31.43 11.43
CA LYS A 6 -37.81 31.22 10.00
C LYS A 6 -36.37 31.60 9.66
N ARG A 7 -35.85 32.65 10.30
CA ARG A 7 -34.46 33.09 10.08
C ARG A 7 -33.46 32.11 10.68
N ILE A 8 -33.77 31.54 11.85
CA ILE A 8 -32.97 30.50 12.49
C ILE A 8 -32.91 29.26 11.59
N GLU A 9 -34.06 28.76 11.12
CA GLU A 9 -34.13 27.61 10.22
C GLU A 9 -33.32 27.82 8.92
N GLU A 10 -33.42 29.02 8.32
CA GLU A 10 -32.66 29.35 7.12
C GLU A 10 -31.14 29.37 7.37
N LEU A 11 -30.70 29.90 8.52
CA LEU A 11 -29.29 29.91 8.92
C LEU A 11 -28.76 28.50 9.20
N GLU A 12 -29.55 27.65 9.85
CA GLU A 12 -29.19 26.25 10.09
C GLU A 12 -29.05 25.46 8.79
N LEU A 13 -29.98 25.66 7.84
CA LEU A 13 -29.90 25.02 6.53
C LEU A 13 -28.64 25.45 5.78
N ARG A 14 -28.34 26.75 5.77
CA ARG A 14 -27.11 27.29 5.15
C ARG A 14 -25.86 26.75 5.84
N LEU A 15 -25.86 26.62 7.16
CA LEU A 15 -24.76 26.06 7.94
C LEU A 15 -24.52 24.58 7.59
N LYS A 16 -25.60 23.79 7.49
CA LYS A 16 -25.54 22.37 7.06
C LYS A 16 -24.95 22.24 5.66
N GLN A 17 -25.39 23.06 4.72
CA GLN A 17 -24.86 23.11 3.35
C GLN A 17 -23.37 23.49 3.34
N ALA A 18 -22.98 24.54 4.08
CA ALA A 18 -21.58 24.98 4.17
C ALA A 18 -20.67 23.90 4.76
N LYS A 19 -21.11 23.20 5.83
CA LYS A 19 -20.37 22.06 6.40
C LYS A 19 -20.22 20.91 5.40
N ALA A 20 -21.28 20.58 4.66
CA ALA A 20 -21.22 19.53 3.63
C ALA A 20 -20.23 19.89 2.50
N LEU A 21 -20.22 21.15 2.06
CA LEU A 21 -19.26 21.65 1.06
C LEU A 21 -17.83 21.59 1.58
N LYS A 22 -17.57 22.01 2.82
CA LYS A 22 -16.25 21.92 3.46
C LYS A 22 -15.76 20.47 3.51
N ASN A 23 -16.58 19.55 3.99
CA ASN A 23 -16.24 18.14 4.08
C ASN A 23 -15.94 17.53 2.70
N LYS A 24 -16.72 17.90 1.67
CA LYS A 24 -16.47 17.48 0.29
C LYS A 24 -15.11 17.96 -0.23
N GLN A 25 -14.77 19.23 0.00
CA GLN A 25 -13.47 19.79 -0.42
C GLN A 25 -12.31 19.12 0.31
N GLU A 26 -12.43 18.87 1.62
CA GLU A 26 -11.38 18.18 2.39
C GLU A 26 -11.21 16.73 1.91
N ALA A 27 -12.30 16.01 1.65
CA ALA A 27 -12.25 14.66 1.10
C ALA A 27 -11.55 14.63 -0.28
N GLN A 28 -11.86 15.60 -1.15
CA GLN A 28 -11.21 15.73 -2.45
C GLN A 28 -9.70 16.01 -2.31
N LYS A 29 -9.30 16.92 -1.42
CA LYS A 29 -7.89 17.21 -1.15
C LYS A 29 -7.15 15.97 -0.64
N ARG A 30 -7.74 15.25 0.32
CA ARG A 30 -7.16 14.00 0.84
C ARG A 30 -7.02 12.94 -0.24
N ALA A 31 -8.03 12.77 -1.09
CA ALA A 31 -7.98 11.82 -2.21
C ALA A 31 -6.89 12.19 -3.23
N ALA A 32 -6.74 13.47 -3.56
CA ALA A 32 -5.69 13.96 -4.45
C ALA A 32 -4.29 13.71 -3.87
N LEU A 33 -4.07 14.03 -2.60
CA LEU A 33 -2.81 13.76 -1.90
C LEU A 33 -2.50 12.27 -1.86
N ALA A 34 -3.48 11.43 -1.50
CA ALA A 34 -3.31 9.99 -1.48
C ALA A 34 -2.98 9.41 -2.88
N LYS A 35 -3.48 10.02 -3.95
CA LYS A 35 -3.13 9.64 -5.33
C LYS A 35 -1.68 10.00 -5.66
N ILE A 36 -1.24 11.19 -5.30
CA ILE A 36 0.15 11.65 -5.52
C ILE A 36 1.13 10.76 -4.75
N GLU A 37 0.85 10.49 -3.47
CA GLU A 37 1.73 9.65 -2.65
C GLU A 37 1.78 8.21 -3.16
N ARG A 38 0.66 7.63 -3.58
CA ARG A 38 0.67 6.32 -4.25
C ARG A 38 1.50 6.33 -5.53
N ALA A 39 1.39 7.38 -6.36
CA ALA A 39 2.18 7.48 -7.59
C ALA A 39 3.69 7.56 -7.29
N LYS A 40 4.09 8.36 -6.28
CA LYS A 40 5.48 8.45 -5.83
C LYS A 40 5.99 7.11 -5.29
N GLU A 41 5.23 6.45 -4.43
CA GLU A 41 5.59 5.14 -3.87
C GLU A 41 5.69 4.06 -4.93
N THR A 42 4.76 4.03 -5.90
CA THR A 42 4.87 3.12 -7.05
C THR A 42 6.14 3.39 -7.85
N ARG A 43 6.45 4.66 -8.16
CA ARG A 43 7.68 5.02 -8.89
C ARG A 43 8.93 4.62 -8.12
N LYS A 44 8.97 4.87 -6.81
CA LYS A 44 10.08 4.49 -5.92
C LYS A 44 10.31 2.97 -5.93
N LYS A 45 9.24 2.19 -5.78
CA LYS A 45 9.30 0.71 -5.81
C LYS A 45 9.81 0.18 -7.15
N ILE A 46 9.32 0.74 -8.26
CA ILE A 46 9.78 0.37 -9.60
C ILE A 46 11.27 0.66 -9.78
N LEU A 47 11.74 1.86 -9.41
CA LEU A 47 13.15 2.22 -9.57
C LEU A 47 14.08 1.37 -8.68
N ALA A 48 13.69 1.12 -7.44
CA ALA A 48 14.45 0.24 -6.55
C ALA A 48 14.49 -1.20 -7.09
N GLY A 49 13.35 -1.71 -7.57
CA GLY A 49 13.27 -3.03 -8.20
C GLY A 49 14.10 -3.13 -9.48
N SER A 50 14.05 -2.13 -10.36
CA SER A 50 14.82 -2.12 -11.60
C SER A 50 16.32 -2.09 -11.35
N LEU A 51 16.78 -1.32 -10.36
CA LEU A 51 18.19 -1.32 -9.96
C LEU A 51 18.62 -2.69 -9.42
N MET A 52 17.79 -3.32 -8.58
CA MET A 52 18.11 -4.64 -8.04
C MET A 52 18.18 -5.72 -9.13
N LEU A 53 17.24 -5.71 -10.07
CA LEU A 53 17.28 -6.59 -11.24
C LEU A 53 18.55 -6.37 -12.08
N HIS A 54 18.96 -5.10 -12.26
CA HIS A 54 20.20 -4.77 -12.95
C HIS A 54 21.44 -5.32 -12.23
N LEU A 55 21.53 -5.14 -10.90
CA LEU A 55 22.65 -5.67 -10.10
C LEU A 55 22.72 -7.20 -10.16
N MET A 56 21.58 -7.88 -10.14
CA MET A 56 21.54 -9.34 -10.31
C MET A 56 21.92 -9.79 -11.72
N ALA A 57 21.65 -8.99 -12.75
CA ALA A 57 22.00 -9.33 -14.12
C ALA A 57 23.51 -9.23 -14.40
N GLN A 58 24.28 -8.58 -13.53
CA GLN A 58 25.74 -8.50 -13.67
C GLN A 58 26.37 -9.90 -13.59
N GLU A 59 27.42 -10.10 -14.37
CA GLU A 59 28.19 -11.35 -14.37
C GLU A 59 29.20 -11.38 -13.22
N GLY A 60 29.61 -12.59 -12.82
CA GLY A 60 30.60 -12.79 -11.76
C GLY A 60 30.01 -12.84 -10.36
N GLU A 61 30.90 -12.74 -9.37
CA GLU A 61 30.59 -12.98 -7.95
C GLU A 61 29.60 -11.97 -7.38
N GLU A 62 29.69 -10.69 -7.79
CA GLU A 62 28.81 -9.64 -7.27
C GLU A 62 27.35 -9.86 -7.67
N GLY A 63 27.08 -10.19 -8.94
CA GLY A 63 25.73 -10.51 -9.39
C GLY A 63 25.17 -11.77 -8.75
N ALA A 64 26.00 -12.81 -8.58
CA ALA A 64 25.62 -14.04 -7.88
C ALA A 64 25.28 -13.78 -6.41
N LYS A 65 26.03 -12.91 -5.73
CA LYS A 65 25.78 -12.49 -4.34
C LYS A 65 24.41 -11.83 -4.21
N TRP A 66 24.05 -10.91 -5.11
CA TRP A 66 22.74 -10.26 -5.09
C TRP A 66 21.59 -11.22 -5.38
N LYS A 67 21.74 -12.14 -6.36
CA LYS A 67 20.74 -13.18 -6.64
C LYS A 67 20.48 -14.05 -5.41
N HIS A 68 21.54 -14.51 -4.76
CA HIS A 68 21.42 -15.37 -3.58
C HIS A 68 20.82 -14.62 -2.38
N ALA A 69 21.26 -13.39 -2.12
CA ALA A 69 20.75 -12.58 -1.02
C ALA A 69 19.26 -12.26 -1.21
N LEU A 70 18.86 -11.82 -2.40
CA LEU A 70 17.46 -11.51 -2.69
C LEU A 70 16.59 -12.77 -2.71
N GLY A 71 17.07 -13.85 -3.34
CA GLY A 71 16.35 -15.12 -3.43
C GLY A 71 15.97 -15.67 -2.07
N ARG A 72 16.89 -15.70 -1.10
CA ARG A 72 16.58 -16.11 0.27
C ARG A 72 15.53 -15.22 0.93
N ARG A 73 15.66 -13.90 0.76
CA ARG A 73 14.72 -12.96 1.40
C ARG A 73 13.33 -13.03 0.79
N LEU A 74 13.23 -13.21 -0.53
CA LEU A 74 11.97 -13.42 -1.24
C LEU A 74 11.34 -14.76 -0.85
N ASP A 75 12.13 -15.82 -0.71
CA ASP A 75 11.61 -17.12 -0.28
C ASP A 75 11.00 -17.05 1.14
N GLU A 76 11.64 -16.31 2.04
CA GLU A 76 11.11 -16.03 3.38
C GLU A 76 9.83 -15.19 3.34
N TRP A 77 9.82 -14.11 2.55
CA TRP A 77 8.78 -13.08 2.58
C TRP A 77 7.53 -13.40 1.74
N LEU A 78 7.69 -14.04 0.58
CA LEU A 78 6.59 -14.35 -0.34
C LEU A 78 5.83 -15.60 0.11
N THR A 79 4.53 -15.42 0.37
CA THR A 79 3.61 -16.51 0.74
C THR A 79 2.68 -16.93 -0.39
N ARG A 80 2.33 -16.00 -1.28
CA ARG A 80 1.41 -16.25 -2.40
C ARG A 80 2.11 -17.02 -3.51
N ALA A 81 1.43 -18.04 -4.05
CA ALA A 81 1.96 -18.86 -5.14
C ALA A 81 2.26 -18.02 -6.39
N ASP A 82 1.32 -17.16 -6.81
CA ASP A 82 1.47 -16.29 -8.00
C ASP A 82 2.72 -15.40 -7.90
N ASP A 83 2.96 -14.80 -6.74
CA ASP A 83 4.10 -13.90 -6.54
C ASP A 83 5.42 -14.68 -6.53
N ARG A 84 5.42 -15.93 -6.03
CA ARG A 84 6.59 -16.83 -6.04
C ARG A 84 6.91 -17.32 -7.45
N GLU A 85 5.89 -17.56 -8.28
CA GLU A 85 6.04 -17.95 -9.68
C GLU A 85 6.79 -16.88 -10.49
N LEU A 86 6.55 -15.58 -10.21
CA LEU A 86 7.29 -14.47 -10.84
C LEU A 86 8.82 -14.57 -10.65
N PHE A 87 9.28 -15.30 -9.63
CA PHE A 87 10.69 -15.53 -9.33
C PHE A 87 11.14 -16.99 -9.56
N ASN A 88 10.34 -17.79 -10.26
CA ASN A 88 10.57 -19.23 -10.50
C ASN A 88 10.72 -20.04 -9.20
N MET A 89 10.04 -19.63 -8.12
CA MET A 89 10.07 -20.33 -6.84
C MET A 89 8.91 -21.32 -6.75
N GLN A 90 9.16 -22.45 -6.11
CA GLN A 90 8.12 -23.45 -5.84
C GLN A 90 7.08 -22.89 -4.86
N PRO A 91 5.80 -23.24 -5.01
CA PRO A 91 4.78 -22.87 -4.04
C PRO A 91 5.11 -23.46 -2.66
N LEU A 92 4.74 -22.73 -1.60
CA LEU A 92 4.89 -23.23 -0.24
C LEU A 92 3.91 -24.38 0.00
N SER A 93 4.33 -25.34 0.82
CA SER A 93 3.39 -26.35 1.33
C SER A 93 2.33 -25.69 2.21
N GLU A 94 1.14 -26.29 2.30
CA GLU A 94 0.03 -25.80 3.13
C GLU A 94 0.48 -25.54 4.58
N LYS A 95 1.24 -26.48 5.17
CA LYS A 95 1.79 -26.36 6.53
C LYS A 95 2.72 -25.15 6.68
N THR A 96 3.64 -24.96 5.73
CA THR A 96 4.59 -23.83 5.77
C THR A 96 3.87 -22.49 5.56
N ASN A 97 2.78 -22.48 4.80
CA ASN A 97 2.00 -21.28 4.56
C ASN A 97 1.20 -20.88 5.82
N GLU A 98 0.61 -21.84 6.51
CA GLU A 98 -0.07 -21.63 7.80
C GLU A 98 0.88 -21.09 8.88
N GLU A 99 2.09 -21.65 8.99
CA GLU A 99 3.11 -21.18 9.92
C GLU A 99 3.52 -19.72 9.66
N LYS A 100 3.77 -19.35 8.39
CA LYS A 100 4.14 -17.98 8.00
C LYS A 100 2.99 -16.98 8.14
N GLN A 101 1.75 -17.43 7.96
CA GLN A 101 0.56 -16.58 8.17
C GLN A 101 0.33 -16.31 9.66
N ASN A 102 0.56 -17.30 10.52
CA ASN A 102 0.41 -17.14 11.97
C ASN A 102 1.54 -16.32 12.61
N SER A 103 2.78 -16.41 12.12
CA SER A 103 3.91 -15.60 12.63
C SER A 103 3.80 -14.11 12.30
N ASN A 104 2.97 -13.74 11.31
CA ASN A 104 2.74 -12.35 10.90
C ASN A 104 1.51 -11.70 11.57
N GLN A 105 0.83 -12.39 12.50
CA GLN A 105 -0.17 -11.74 13.33
C GLN A 105 0.52 -10.88 14.40
N PRO A 106 0.24 -9.57 14.49
CA PRO A 106 0.73 -8.77 15.60
C PRO A 106 0.13 -9.34 16.90
N SER A 107 0.99 -9.69 17.86
CA SER A 107 0.57 -10.06 19.20
C SER A 107 -0.26 -8.92 19.78
N LEU A 108 -1.57 -9.14 19.94
CA LEU A 108 -2.44 -8.28 20.72
C LEU A 108 -1.94 -8.33 22.18
N ILE A 109 -1.18 -7.32 22.58
CA ILE A 109 -0.87 -6.96 23.97
C ILE A 109 -1.67 -5.71 24.28
#